data_AF-A0A966PZL8-F1
#
_entry.id   AF-A0A966PZL8-F1
#
_cell.length_a   1.000
_cell.length_b   1.000
_cell.length_c   1.000
_cell.angle_alpha   90.00
_cell.angle_beta   90.00
_cell.angle_gamma   90.00
#
_symmetry.space_group_name_H-M   'P 1'
#
loop_
_entity.id
_entity.type
_entity.pdbx_description
1 polymer ?
#
loop_
_entity_poly.entity_id
_entity_poly.type
_entity_poly.pdbx_seq_one_letter_code
_entity_poly.pdbx_strand_id
1 'polypeptide(L)' 'MKYSIRFNKTRGQPGRGTSDHVWRVFEDHKKEYLFKNVKINVPSYSEKESISDDWNISCEGTLVIDKETSTAIIN' A
#
# COMPACT_ATOMS: atom_id res chain seq x y z
N MET A 1 4.17 5.84 12.02
CA MET A 1 3.56 4.53 11.71
C MET A 1 4.34 3.92 10.56
N LYS A 2 4.65 2.62 10.57
CA LYS A 2 5.35 2.01 9.43
C LYS A 2 4.34 1.56 8.39
N TYR A 3 4.61 1.90 7.12
CA TYR A 3 3.82 1.46 5.99
C TYR A 3 4.67 0.61 5.05
N SER A 4 4.09 -0.50 4.59
CA SER A 4 4.66 -1.34 3.53
C SER A 4 3.71 -1.33 2.34
N ILE A 5 4.21 -0.96 1.17
CA ILE A 5 3.40 -0.67 0.00
C ILE A 5 3.88 -1.58 -1.13
N ARG A 6 2.96 -2.31 -1.74
CA ARG A 6 3.28 -3.21 -2.86
C ARG A 6 2.15 -3.32 -3.85
N PHE A 7 2.49 -3.84 -5.02
CA PHE A 7 1.54 -4.06 -6.09
C PHE A 7 0.51 -5.16 -5.75
N ASN A 8 -0.76 -4.90 -6.05
CA ASN A 8 -1.84 -5.87 -5.92
C ASN A 8 -1.87 -6.82 -7.13
N LYS A 9 -1.11 -7.91 -7.03
CA LYS A 9 -1.06 -8.98 -8.05
C LYS A 9 -2.42 -9.65 -8.29
N THR A 10 -3.32 -9.58 -7.31
CA THR A 10 -4.64 -10.24 -7.32
C THR A 10 -5.80 -9.26 -7.50
N ARG A 11 -5.56 -8.02 -7.95
CA ARG A 11 -6.60 -7.01 -8.15
C ARG A 11 -7.74 -7.52 -9.04
N GLY A 12 -8.98 -7.17 -8.70
CA GLY A 12 -10.18 -7.66 -9.39
C GLY A 12 -10.69 -9.03 -8.93
N GLN A 13 -9.94 -9.78 -8.12
CA GLN A 13 -10.46 -10.98 -7.46
C GLN A 13 -11.37 -10.63 -6.26
N PRO A 14 -12.27 -11.53 -5.82
CA PRO A 14 -13.09 -11.31 -4.64
C PRO A 14 -12.26 -10.88 -3.42
N GLY A 15 -12.65 -9.77 -2.78
CA GLY A 15 -11.93 -9.22 -1.62
C GLY A 15 -10.60 -8.51 -1.96
N ARG A 16 -10.26 -8.31 -3.24
CA ARG A 16 -9.02 -7.65 -3.70
C ARG A 16 -9.26 -6.34 -4.44
N GLY A 17 -10.42 -5.72 -4.20
CA GLY A 17 -10.85 -4.49 -4.89
C GLY A 17 -11.16 -4.73 -6.36
N THR A 18 -11.46 -3.66 -7.08
CA THR A 18 -11.64 -3.70 -8.54
C THR A 18 -10.29 -3.86 -9.26
N SER A 19 -10.32 -4.04 -10.59
CA SER A 19 -9.13 -4.02 -11.45
C SER A 19 -8.23 -2.79 -11.28
N ASP A 20 -8.81 -1.69 -10.78
CA ASP A 20 -8.10 -0.41 -10.61
C ASP A 20 -7.35 -0.33 -9.28
N HIS A 21 -7.67 -1.19 -8.30
CA HIS A 21 -7.04 -1.15 -6.98
C HIS A 21 -5.66 -1.83 -7.03
N VAL A 22 -4.72 -1.16 -7.70
CA VAL A 22 -3.39 -1.68 -8.01
C VAL A 22 -2.42 -1.67 -6.82
N TRP A 23 -2.74 -1.00 -5.72
CA TRP A 23 -1.87 -0.90 -4.54
C TRP A 23 -2.46 -1.58 -3.31
N ARG A 24 -1.61 -2.33 -2.61
CA ARG A 24 -1.82 -2.83 -1.25
C ARG A 24 -0.96 -2.01 -0.31
N VAL A 25 -1.56 -1.39 0.69
CA VAL A 25 -0.87 -0.60 1.71
C VAL A 25 -1.09 -1.27 3.06
N PHE A 26 -0.02 -1.72 3.70
CA PHE A 26 -0.06 -2.34 5.03
C PHE A 26 0.38 -1.33 6.07
N GLU A 27 -0.42 -1.16 7.11
CA GLU A 27 -0.10 -0.37 8.30
C GLU A 27 0.39 -1.32 9.40
N ASP A 28 1.64 -1.14 9.83
CA ASP A 28 2.35 -1.97 10.81
C ASP A 28 2.22 -3.48 10.55
N HIS A 29 2.15 -3.89 9.27
CA HIS A 29 1.93 -5.28 8.84
C HIS A 29 0.62 -5.93 9.37
N LYS A 30 -0.30 -5.17 9.96
CA LYS A 30 -1.52 -5.68 10.59
C LYS A 30 -2.76 -5.39 9.77
N LYS A 31 -2.87 -4.16 9.27
CA LYS A 31 -4.06 -3.70 8.57
C LYS A 31 -3.74 -3.44 7.11
N GLU A 32 -4.51 -4.07 6.23
CA GLU A 32 -4.40 -3.92 4.80
C GLU A 32 -5.45 -2.94 4.27
N TYR A 33 -5.01 -2.05 3.40
CA TYR A 33 -5.86 -1.17 2.61
C TYR A 33 -5.58 -1.37 1.13
N LEU A 34 -6.63 -1.20 0.31
CA LEU A 34 -6.54 -1.29 -1.14
C LEU A 34 -6.81 0.09 -1.73
N PHE A 35 -5.92 0.53 -2.61
CA PHE A 35 -6.00 1.85 -3.22
C PHE A 35 -5.76 1.78 -4.73
N LYS A 36 -6.38 2.72 -5.45
CA LYS A 36 -6.09 2.92 -6.88
C LYS A 36 -4.76 3.65 -7.07
N ASN A 37 -4.43 4.56 -6.16
CA ASN A 37 -3.25 5.42 -6.25
C ASN A 37 -2.48 5.45 -4.92
N VAL A 38 -1.19 5.77 -4.99
CA VAL A 38 -0.36 6.01 -3.81
C VAL A 38 0.55 7.21 -4.06
N LYS A 39 0.70 8.07 -3.05
CA LYS A 39 1.61 9.20 -3.01
C LYS A 39 2.42 9.13 -1.71
N ILE A 40 3.73 9.12 -1.83
CA ILE A 40 4.66 9.01 -0.70
C ILE A 40 5.45 10.31 -0.63
N ASN A 41 5.24 11.10 0.43
CA ASN A 41 5.91 12.40 0.63
C ASN A 41 7.08 12.32 1.63
N VAL A 42 7.33 11.13 2.17
CA VAL A 42 8.40 10.83 3.13
C VAL A 42 9.52 10.03 2.47
N PRO A 43 10.74 10.01 3.03
CA PRO A 43 11.77 9.08 2.62
C PRO A 43 11.25 7.64 2.61
N SER A 44 11.61 6.90 1.57
CA SER A 44 11.20 5.51 1.39
C SER A 44 12.37 4.65 0.94
N TYR A 45 12.29 3.36 1.21
CA TYR A 45 13.31 2.37 0.87
C TYR A 45 12.66 1.04 0.50
N SER A 46 13.40 0.19 -0.21
CA SER A 46 12.94 -1.17 -0.52
C SER A 46 13.11 -2.09 0.67
N GLU A 47 12.12 -2.94 0.94
CA GLU A 47 12.19 -3.96 1.99
C GLU A 47 11.59 -5.29 1.47
N LYS A 48 12.33 -6.38 1.62
CA LYS A 48 11.85 -7.73 1.27
C LYS A 48 10.92 -8.23 2.39
N GLU A 49 9.78 -8.81 2.03
CA GLU A 49 8.96 -9.53 3.00
C GLU A 49 9.72 -10.73 3.58
N SER A 50 9.56 -10.97 4.88
CA SER A 50 10.28 -12.05 5.57
C SER A 50 9.80 -13.44 5.15
N ILE A 51 8.53 -13.56 4.75
CA ILE A 51 7.85 -14.83 4.48
C ILE A 51 7.50 -15.06 3.01
N SER A 52 7.76 -14.10 2.13
CA SER A 52 7.48 -14.23 0.69
C SER A 52 8.54 -13.56 -0.16
N ASP A 53 8.53 -13.85 -1.47
CA ASP A 53 9.37 -13.15 -2.45
C ASP A 53 8.80 -11.80 -2.87
N ASP A 54 7.83 -11.27 -2.13
CA ASP A 54 7.33 -9.93 -2.36
C ASP A 54 8.29 -8.89 -1.81
N TRP A 55 8.37 -7.78 -2.53
CA TRP A 55 9.10 -6.60 -2.13
C TRP A 55 8.12 -5.45 -1.90
N ASN A 56 8.42 -4.64 -0.90
CA ASN A 56 7.66 -3.44 -0.58
C ASN A 56 8.52 -2.20 -0.80
N ILE A 57 7.84 -1.11 -1.10
CA ILE A 57 8.29 0.23 -0.75
C ILE A 57 7.86 0.45 0.71
N SER A 58 8.83 0.63 1.61
CA SER A 58 8.60 0.88 3.03
C SER A 58 8.92 2.32 3.38
N CYS A 59 8.12 2.89 4.28
CA CYS A 59 8.31 4.24 4.79
C CYS A 59 7.65 4.43 6.16
N GLU A 60 8.04 5.47 6.87
CA GLU A 60 7.44 5.86 8.15
C GLU A 60 6.73 7.21 8.01
N GLY A 61 5.48 7.29 8.46
CA GLY A 61 4.69 8.50 8.38
C GLY A 61 3.28 8.35 8.94
N THR A 62 2.36 9.15 8.41
CA THR A 62 0.92 9.18 8.69
C THR A 62 0.13 9.01 7.39
N LEU A 63 -0.80 8.05 7.36
CA LEU A 63 -1.70 7.85 6.23
C LEU A 63 -2.87 8.84 6.23
N VAL A 64 -3.02 9.59 5.16
CA VAL A 64 -4.20 10.36 4.80
C VAL A 64 -4.89 9.69 3.61
N ILE A 65 -6.19 9.44 3.73
CA ILE A 65 -6.97 8.79 2.68
C ILE A 65 -7.77 9.83 1.91
N ASP A 66 -7.42 10.03 0.64
CA ASP A 66 -8.29 10.71 -0.31
C ASP A 66 -9.30 9.72 -0.89
N LYS A 67 -10.56 9.86 -0.47
CA LYS A 67 -11.66 8.98 -0.86
C LYS A 67 -12.17 9.23 -2.27
N GLU A 68 -12.01 10.45 -2.79
CA GLU A 68 -12.50 10.81 -4.12
C GLU A 68 -11.68 10.08 -5.20
N THR A 69 -10.37 10.08 -5.04
CA THR A 69 -9.44 9.49 -6.01
C THR A 69 -8.95 8.09 -5.62
N SER A 70 -9.34 7.58 -4.45
CA SER A 70 -8.82 6.35 -3.86
C SER A 70 -7.28 6.39 -3.79
N THR A 71 -6.76 7.45 -3.18
CA THR A 71 -5.32 7.68 -3.02
C THR A 71 -4.90 7.53 -1.56
N ALA A 72 -3.91 6.67 -1.32
CA ALA A 72 -3.15 6.69 -0.08
C ALA A 72 -2.08 7.79 -0.15
N ILE A 73 -2.12 8.76 0.75
CA ILE A 73 -1.10 9.80 0.86
C ILE A 73 -0.35 9.58 2.18
N ILE A 74 0.94 9.31 2.12
CA ILE A 74 1.78 9.10 3.31
C ILE A 74 2.66 10.33 3.52
N ASN A 75 2.46 11.01 4.66
CA ASN A 75 3.15 12.24 5.08
C ASN A 75 4.02 12.05 6.32
#